data_AF-A0A2K5IU98-F1
#
_entry.id   AF-A0A2K5IU98-F1
#
_cell.length_a   1.000
_cell.length_b   1.000
_cell.length_c   1.000
_cell.angle_alpha   90.00
_cell.angle_beta   90.00
_cell.angle_gamma   90.00
#
_symmetry.space_group_name_H-M   'P 1'
#
loop_
_entity.id
_entity.type
_entity.pdbx_description
1 polymer ?
#
loop_
_entity_poly.entity_id
_entity_poly.type
_entity_poly.pdbx_seq_one_letter_code
_entity_poly.pdbx_strand_id
1 'polypeptide(L)'
;MRFITQGACKFNWEDKGYISGDHINLVSSSLSSFPILQRSSEEKILYSDRLSLERQKLTVCPIINGEDHLRLLNFQHNFITRIQNISNLQKLISLDLYDNQIEEISGLSTLRCLRVLLLGKNRIKKISNLENLKSLDVLDLHGNQITKIENINHLCELRVLNLARNFLSHVDNLNGLDSLTELNLRHNQITFVRDVDNLPCLQHLFLSFNNISSFDSVSCLADSSSLSDITFDGNPIAQESWYKHTVLQNMMQLRQLDMKRITEEERRMASVLAKKEEEKKRESHKQSLLKEKKRLTINNVARQWDLQQQRVANIATDEDRKDSDSAQDPCQTDGSTLSAFLEETGPLDSGLNNALQGLSVIDTYLVEVDGDTLSLYGSGALESLDRNWSVQTAGMITTVSFTFIEFDEIVHVLPKLKIKFPNSLHLKFKETNLVMLQQFNALAQLRRIDQLTIDPQGNPVVNFTLWKYYVLFRLSHFSMQKINGTEVTQNDMIMAERLFGILAHVASSELPQYRLISILGDA
;
A
#
# COMPACT_ATOMS: atom_id res chain seq x y z
N MET A 1 -4.68 8.11 -36.67
CA MET A 1 -3.82 8.22 -37.87
C MET A 1 -3.41 9.66 -38.24
N ARG A 2 -4.07 10.72 -37.73
CA ARG A 2 -3.73 12.12 -38.10
C ARG A 2 -2.55 12.78 -37.37
N PHE A 3 -2.01 12.19 -36.29
CA PHE A 3 -1.00 12.87 -35.47
C PHE A 3 0.46 12.62 -35.90
N ILE A 4 0.81 11.41 -36.37
CA ILE A 4 2.20 11.01 -36.61
C ILE A 4 2.80 11.68 -37.87
N THR A 5 1.97 12.10 -38.82
CA THR A 5 2.42 12.62 -40.12
C THR A 5 2.25 14.14 -40.29
N GLN A 6 1.59 14.85 -39.37
CA GLN A 6 1.33 16.29 -39.56
C GLN A 6 2.49 17.20 -39.13
N GLY A 7 3.40 16.73 -38.27
CA GLY A 7 4.47 17.57 -37.69
C GLY A 7 5.85 17.44 -38.35
N ALA A 8 6.30 16.22 -38.68
CA ALA A 8 7.73 16.00 -38.93
C ALA A 8 8.17 15.97 -40.40
N CYS A 9 7.28 15.69 -41.36
CA CYS A 9 7.61 15.68 -42.79
C CYS A 9 6.33 15.80 -43.65
N LYS A 10 5.92 17.04 -44.00
CA LYS A 10 5.03 17.26 -45.15
C LYS A 10 5.82 17.03 -46.45
N PHE A 11 6.05 15.78 -46.82
CA PHE A 11 6.26 15.47 -48.23
C PHE A 11 4.87 15.32 -48.86
N ASN A 12 4.29 16.45 -49.25
CA ASN A 12 3.01 16.48 -49.95
C ASN A 12 3.18 15.84 -51.33
N TRP A 13 2.89 14.55 -51.42
CA TRP A 13 2.64 13.88 -52.70
C TRP A 13 1.38 14.45 -53.39
N GLU A 14 0.52 15.17 -52.65
CA GLU A 14 -0.81 15.60 -53.07
C GLU A 14 -0.87 16.99 -53.75
N ASP A 15 0.15 17.85 -53.63
CA ASP A 15 0.04 19.26 -54.10
C ASP A 15 0.30 19.45 -55.61
N LYS A 16 0.78 18.44 -56.33
CA LYS A 16 0.97 18.51 -57.79
C LYS A 16 0.68 17.17 -58.45
N GLY A 17 -0.59 16.98 -58.84
CA GLY A 17 -1.03 16.03 -59.87
C GLY A 17 -0.40 14.65 -59.80
N TYR A 18 -1.05 13.74 -59.08
CA TYR A 18 -0.80 12.30 -59.19
C TYR A 18 -0.85 11.88 -60.67
N ILE A 19 0.25 11.35 -61.19
CA ILE A 19 0.14 10.39 -62.29
C ILE A 19 -0.15 9.05 -61.61
N SER A 20 -1.41 8.61 -61.71
CA SER A 20 -1.78 7.21 -61.55
C SER A 20 -0.75 6.36 -62.28
N GLY A 21 -0.29 5.24 -61.69
CA GLY A 21 0.75 4.37 -62.26
C GLY A 21 0.45 3.77 -63.65
N ASP A 22 -0.58 4.25 -64.35
CA ASP A 22 -1.05 3.87 -65.67
C ASP A 22 -0.09 4.24 -66.83
N HIS A 23 0.98 5.01 -66.59
CA HIS A 23 1.96 5.37 -67.63
C HIS A 23 3.37 4.77 -67.43
N ILE A 24 3.62 4.07 -66.32
CA ILE A 24 4.95 3.52 -66.06
C ILE A 24 5.03 2.10 -66.62
N ASN A 25 5.82 1.93 -67.68
CA ASN A 25 6.03 0.62 -68.30
C ASN A 25 7.07 -0.19 -67.53
N LEU A 26 6.63 -1.32 -66.98
CA LEU A 26 7.49 -2.34 -66.41
C LEU A 26 7.67 -3.46 -67.43
N VAL A 27 8.87 -3.53 -68.02
CA VAL A 27 9.16 -4.54 -69.03
C VAL A 27 9.76 -5.77 -68.34
N SER A 28 9.09 -6.91 -68.47
CA SER A 28 9.67 -8.21 -68.13
C SER A 28 10.64 -8.62 -69.25
N SER A 29 11.93 -8.70 -68.95
CA SER A 29 12.93 -9.19 -69.92
C SER A 29 13.16 -10.69 -69.74
N SER A 30 13.38 -11.43 -70.83
CA SER A 30 13.74 -12.86 -70.78
C SER A 30 15.12 -13.13 -70.15
N LEU A 31 15.92 -12.09 -69.96
CA LEU A 31 17.29 -12.13 -69.40
C LEU A 31 17.34 -11.75 -67.91
N SER A 32 16.27 -11.17 -67.36
CA SER A 32 16.20 -10.64 -65.99
C SER A 32 15.02 -11.24 -65.26
N SER A 33 15.26 -11.89 -64.12
CA SER A 33 14.18 -12.35 -63.23
C SER A 33 13.40 -11.18 -62.57
N PHE A 34 13.83 -9.93 -62.79
CA PHE A 34 13.20 -8.74 -62.23
C PHE A 34 12.63 -7.83 -63.33
N PRO A 35 11.45 -7.21 -63.10
CA PRO A 35 10.89 -6.22 -64.02
C PRO A 35 11.82 -5.01 -64.10
N ILE A 36 12.00 -4.46 -65.31
CA ILE A 36 12.84 -3.28 -65.54
C ILE A 36 11.94 -2.06 -65.71
N LEU A 37 12.24 -0.98 -64.97
CA LEU A 37 11.55 0.29 -65.11
C LEU A 37 11.95 0.97 -66.42
N GLN A 38 10.96 1.32 -67.24
CA GLN A 38 11.15 2.23 -68.37
C GLN A 38 10.26 3.47 -68.22
N ARG A 39 10.89 4.64 -68.19
CA ARG A 39 10.24 5.95 -68.21
C ARG A 39 10.55 6.67 -69.52
N SER A 40 9.59 7.40 -70.06
CA SER A 40 9.80 8.24 -71.23
C SER A 40 10.74 9.42 -70.91
N SER A 41 11.39 10.01 -71.91
CA SER A 41 12.25 11.19 -71.71
C SER A 41 11.48 12.36 -71.10
N GLU A 42 10.21 12.53 -71.48
CA GLU A 42 9.32 13.57 -70.98
C GLU A 42 8.98 13.38 -69.49
N GLU A 43 8.71 12.13 -69.07
CA GLU A 43 8.48 11.78 -67.66
C GLU A 43 9.72 12.02 -66.80
N LYS A 44 10.90 11.68 -67.31
CA LYS A 44 12.17 11.94 -66.60
C LYS A 44 12.40 13.43 -66.38
N ILE A 45 11.95 14.29 -67.30
CA ILE A 45 12.06 15.75 -67.15
C ILE A 45 11.03 16.27 -66.14
N LEU A 46 9.77 15.83 -66.25
CA LEU A 46 8.67 16.35 -65.44
C LEU A 46 8.70 15.84 -63.98
N TYR A 47 9.22 14.62 -63.78
CA TYR A 47 9.31 13.92 -62.49
C TYR A 47 10.73 13.40 -62.26
N SER A 48 11.71 14.30 -62.34
CA SER A 48 13.13 13.94 -62.20
C SER A 48 13.52 13.45 -60.80
N ASP A 49 12.81 13.91 -59.77
CA ASP A 49 13.13 13.67 -58.35
C ASP A 49 12.19 12.68 -57.66
N ARG A 50 11.09 12.28 -58.30
CA ARG A 50 10.05 11.44 -57.70
C ARG A 50 9.58 10.33 -58.62
N LEU A 51 9.34 9.17 -58.04
CA LEU A 51 8.77 7.99 -58.71
C LEU A 51 7.75 7.31 -57.80
N SER A 52 6.55 7.07 -58.32
CA SER A 52 5.53 6.29 -57.63
C SER A 52 5.16 5.05 -58.43
N LEU A 53 5.20 3.91 -57.76
CA LEU A 53 4.84 2.58 -58.24
C LEU A 53 3.80 1.95 -57.30
N GLU A 54 2.91 2.77 -56.75
CA GLU A 54 1.82 2.33 -55.88
C GLU A 54 0.83 1.42 -56.63
N ARG A 55 0.33 0.38 -55.95
CA ARG A 55 -0.74 -0.53 -56.43
C ARG A 55 -0.45 -1.25 -57.75
N GLN A 56 0.83 -1.44 -58.08
CA GLN A 56 1.27 -2.12 -59.29
C GLN A 56 1.31 -3.66 -59.17
N LYS A 57 0.83 -4.22 -58.04
CA LYS A 57 0.86 -5.66 -57.73
C LYS A 57 2.27 -6.26 -57.81
N LEU A 58 3.30 -5.47 -57.52
CA LEU A 58 4.69 -5.89 -57.61
C LEU A 58 5.02 -6.88 -56.50
N THR A 59 5.62 -8.01 -56.84
CA THR A 59 6.14 -8.99 -55.86
C THR A 59 7.61 -8.75 -55.50
N VAL A 60 8.30 -7.98 -56.33
CA VAL A 60 9.73 -7.67 -56.24
C VAL A 60 9.98 -6.23 -56.65
N CYS A 61 10.98 -5.57 -56.06
CA CYS A 61 11.41 -4.26 -56.50
C CYS A 61 11.96 -4.33 -57.94
N PRO A 62 11.45 -3.52 -58.88
CA PRO A 62 11.97 -3.46 -60.23
C PRO A 62 13.40 -2.92 -60.27
N ILE A 63 14.12 -3.21 -61.36
CA ILE A 63 15.42 -2.64 -61.64
C ILE A 63 15.22 -1.20 -62.13
N ILE A 64 15.77 -0.25 -61.37
CA ILE A 64 15.67 1.19 -61.64
C ILE A 64 17.04 1.70 -62.12
N ASN A 65 17.33 1.55 -63.41
CA ASN A 65 18.62 1.96 -63.99
C ASN A 65 18.61 3.41 -64.49
N GLY A 66 19.69 4.15 -64.24
CA GLY A 66 19.89 5.51 -64.76
C GLY A 66 18.96 6.57 -64.14
N GLU A 67 18.52 6.36 -62.90
CA GLU A 67 17.65 7.28 -62.13
C GLU A 67 18.31 7.71 -60.81
N ASP A 68 19.60 7.99 -60.85
CA ASP A 68 20.44 8.39 -59.70
C ASP A 68 20.04 9.75 -59.07
N HIS A 69 19.14 10.48 -59.72
CA HIS A 69 18.62 11.78 -59.27
C HIS A 69 17.37 11.66 -58.39
N LEU A 70 16.77 10.46 -58.29
CA LEU A 70 15.56 10.24 -57.49
C LEU A 70 15.80 10.55 -56.01
N ARG A 71 14.86 11.30 -55.44
CA ARG A 71 14.81 11.67 -54.02
C ARG A 71 13.63 11.03 -53.31
N LEU A 72 12.52 10.79 -54.01
CA LEU A 72 11.29 10.25 -53.45
C LEU A 72 10.88 8.99 -54.22
N LEU A 73 10.74 7.86 -53.53
CA LEU A 73 10.32 6.60 -54.13
C LEU A 73 9.16 5.99 -53.35
N ASN A 74 8.04 5.76 -54.03
CA ASN A 74 6.83 5.18 -53.46
C ASN A 74 6.55 3.80 -54.08
N PHE A 75 6.42 2.78 -53.23
CA PHE A 75 6.08 1.39 -53.52
C PHE A 75 4.86 0.90 -52.73
N GLN A 76 4.01 1.80 -52.27
CA GLN A 76 2.86 1.49 -51.43
C GLN A 76 1.91 0.46 -52.05
N HIS A 77 1.25 -0.33 -51.20
CA HIS A 77 0.16 -1.23 -51.61
C HIS A 77 0.57 -2.21 -52.72
N ASN A 78 1.74 -2.83 -52.57
CA ASN A 78 2.22 -3.89 -53.45
C ASN A 78 2.34 -5.21 -52.66
N PHE A 79 2.99 -6.21 -53.26
CA PHE A 79 3.25 -7.51 -52.65
C PHE A 79 4.76 -7.77 -52.51
N ILE A 80 5.55 -6.71 -52.36
CA ILE A 80 7.01 -6.81 -52.31
C ILE A 80 7.42 -7.59 -51.07
N THR A 81 8.25 -8.62 -51.26
CA THR A 81 8.71 -9.49 -50.18
C THR A 81 10.12 -9.15 -49.68
N ARG A 82 10.94 -8.50 -50.52
CA ARG A 82 12.32 -8.13 -50.21
C ARG A 82 12.67 -6.77 -50.82
N ILE A 83 13.42 -5.99 -50.06
CA ILE A 83 13.96 -4.70 -50.51
C ILE A 83 15.27 -4.97 -51.26
N GLN A 84 15.26 -4.70 -52.56
CA GLN A 84 16.39 -4.98 -53.46
C GLN A 84 16.35 -4.04 -54.66
N ASN A 85 17.39 -4.04 -55.48
CA ASN A 85 17.47 -3.25 -56.73
C ASN A 85 17.33 -1.72 -56.56
N ILE A 86 17.59 -1.19 -55.36
CA ILE A 86 17.56 0.25 -55.06
C ILE A 86 18.92 0.79 -54.59
N SER A 87 19.98 -0.02 -54.62
CA SER A 87 21.29 0.33 -54.06
C SER A 87 21.99 1.47 -54.80
N ASN A 88 21.62 1.73 -56.05
CA ASN A 88 22.13 2.81 -56.89
C ASN A 88 21.48 4.18 -56.60
N LEU A 89 20.37 4.22 -55.85
CA LEU A 89 19.61 5.45 -55.55
C LEU A 89 20.21 6.22 -54.35
N GLN A 90 21.49 6.56 -54.40
CA GLN A 90 22.22 7.11 -53.25
C GLN A 90 21.71 8.48 -52.77
N LYS A 91 21.01 9.23 -53.63
CA LYS A 91 20.40 10.54 -53.33
C LYS A 91 18.97 10.43 -52.78
N LEU A 92 18.48 9.22 -52.53
CA LEU A 92 17.12 9.00 -52.04
C LEU A 92 16.95 9.57 -50.63
N ILE A 93 15.90 10.37 -50.45
CA ILE A 93 15.54 11.05 -49.19
C ILE A 93 14.35 10.37 -48.53
N SER A 94 13.38 9.91 -49.32
CA SER A 94 12.16 9.26 -48.84
C SER A 94 11.91 7.95 -49.58
N LEU A 95 11.70 6.87 -48.82
CA LEU A 95 11.32 5.56 -49.31
C LEU A 95 10.04 5.11 -48.62
N ASP A 96 8.99 4.92 -49.40
CA ASP A 96 7.71 4.43 -48.93
C ASP A 96 7.44 3.02 -49.43
N LEU A 97 7.36 2.07 -48.50
CA LEU A 97 7.09 0.65 -48.71
C LEU A 97 5.89 0.19 -47.87
N TYR A 98 5.00 1.11 -47.52
CA TYR A 98 3.82 0.81 -46.71
C TYR A 98 2.88 -0.20 -47.38
N ASP A 99 2.31 -1.10 -46.58
CA ASP A 99 1.39 -2.16 -47.02
C ASP A 99 2.00 -3.08 -48.10
N ASN A 100 3.01 -3.84 -47.70
CA ASN A 100 3.74 -4.83 -48.50
C ASN A 100 3.90 -6.15 -47.71
N GLN A 101 4.74 -7.08 -48.18
CA GLN A 101 4.97 -8.38 -47.55
C GLN A 101 6.44 -8.57 -47.11
N ILE A 102 7.12 -7.48 -46.75
CA ILE A 102 8.54 -7.51 -46.38
C ILE A 102 8.73 -8.19 -45.03
N GLU A 103 9.59 -9.21 -44.96
CA GLU A 103 9.89 -9.92 -43.72
C GLU A 103 11.17 -9.45 -43.02
N GLU A 104 12.11 -8.90 -43.80
CA GLU A 104 13.42 -8.47 -43.32
C GLU A 104 13.84 -7.16 -43.98
N ILE A 105 14.29 -6.22 -43.15
CA ILE A 105 14.89 -4.96 -43.63
C ILE A 105 16.25 -5.32 -44.23
N SER A 106 16.44 -5.05 -45.52
CA SER A 106 17.66 -5.37 -46.28
C SER A 106 17.84 -4.39 -47.43
N GLY A 107 19.00 -4.40 -48.10
CA GLY A 107 19.20 -3.58 -49.31
C GLY A 107 19.24 -2.05 -49.13
N LEU A 108 19.27 -1.55 -47.89
CA LEU A 108 19.29 -0.11 -47.57
C LEU A 108 20.69 0.46 -47.30
N SER A 109 21.73 -0.37 -47.25
CA SER A 109 23.06 0.01 -46.74
C SER A 109 23.76 1.14 -47.52
N THR A 110 23.39 1.38 -48.78
CA THR A 110 23.96 2.44 -49.61
C THR A 110 23.19 3.76 -49.54
N LEU A 111 21.99 3.79 -48.94
CA LEU A 111 21.07 4.93 -48.95
C LEU A 111 21.36 5.93 -47.82
N ARG A 112 22.59 6.44 -47.75
CA ARG A 112 23.05 7.30 -46.64
C ARG A 112 22.29 8.62 -46.48
N CYS A 113 21.64 9.08 -47.54
CA CYS A 113 20.86 10.33 -47.53
C CYS A 113 19.39 10.14 -47.13
N LEU A 114 18.97 8.91 -46.78
CA LEU A 114 17.58 8.61 -46.46
C LEU A 114 17.19 9.27 -45.14
N ARG A 115 16.12 10.08 -45.18
CA ARG A 115 15.56 10.81 -44.03
C ARG A 115 14.22 10.23 -43.58
N VAL A 116 13.46 9.67 -44.51
CA VAL A 116 12.13 9.11 -44.24
C VAL A 116 12.06 7.68 -44.75
N LEU A 117 11.77 6.74 -43.85
CA LEU A 117 11.58 5.33 -44.17
C LEU A 117 10.23 4.85 -43.63
N LEU A 118 9.32 4.51 -44.54
CA LEU A 118 7.98 4.03 -44.19
C LEU A 118 7.84 2.55 -44.55
N LEU A 119 7.78 1.71 -43.52
CA LEU A 119 7.70 0.25 -43.61
C LEU A 119 6.46 -0.30 -42.86
N GLY A 120 5.46 0.55 -42.64
CA GLY A 120 4.23 0.16 -41.96
C GLY A 120 3.45 -0.92 -42.69
N LYS A 121 2.70 -1.76 -41.96
CA LYS A 121 1.93 -2.91 -42.48
C LYS A 121 2.76 -3.85 -43.35
N ASN A 122 3.86 -4.35 -42.80
CA ASN A 122 4.67 -5.40 -43.39
C ASN A 122 4.70 -6.62 -42.44
N ARG A 123 5.66 -7.53 -42.63
CA ARG A 123 5.84 -8.75 -41.82
C ARG A 123 7.20 -8.77 -41.11
N ILE A 124 7.77 -7.59 -40.85
CA ILE A 124 9.11 -7.45 -40.31
C ILE A 124 9.14 -7.97 -38.87
N LYS A 125 10.07 -8.87 -38.58
CA LYS A 125 10.21 -9.49 -37.24
C LYS A 125 11.28 -8.83 -36.37
N LYS A 126 12.29 -8.24 -36.99
CA LYS A 126 13.44 -7.63 -36.32
C LYS A 126 13.86 -6.34 -37.00
N ILE A 127 14.35 -5.41 -36.20
CA ILE A 127 14.97 -4.18 -36.69
C ILE A 127 16.45 -4.47 -36.95
N SER A 128 16.90 -4.33 -38.19
CA SER A 128 18.27 -4.64 -38.62
C SER A 128 18.64 -3.88 -39.88
N ASN A 129 19.93 -3.83 -40.23
CA ASN A 129 20.42 -3.25 -41.49
C ASN A 129 20.11 -1.75 -41.65
N LEU A 130 20.09 -1.01 -40.54
CA LEU A 130 19.90 0.44 -40.49
C LEU A 130 21.20 1.21 -40.15
N GLU A 131 22.35 0.53 -40.04
CA GLU A 131 23.59 1.08 -39.46
C GLU A 131 24.14 2.30 -40.23
N ASN A 132 23.88 2.35 -41.54
CA ASN A 132 24.34 3.41 -42.42
C ASN A 132 23.34 4.58 -42.58
N LEU A 133 22.14 4.48 -42.01
CA LEU A 133 21.07 5.48 -42.18
C LEU A 133 21.11 6.54 -41.08
N LYS A 134 22.27 7.16 -40.86
CA LYS A 134 22.49 8.09 -39.74
C LYS A 134 21.65 9.37 -39.81
N SER A 135 21.21 9.76 -41.00
CA SER A 135 20.39 10.96 -41.24
C SER A 135 18.88 10.69 -41.23
N LEU A 136 18.45 9.55 -40.70
CA LEU A 136 17.04 9.18 -40.66
C LEU A 136 16.31 10.02 -39.61
N ASP A 137 15.32 10.82 -40.04
CA ASP A 137 14.46 11.62 -39.15
C ASP A 137 13.18 10.88 -38.76
N VAL A 138 12.61 10.08 -39.68
CA VAL A 138 11.32 9.41 -39.51
C VAL A 138 11.44 7.94 -39.87
N LEU A 139 11.11 7.08 -38.91
CA LEU A 139 11.02 5.63 -39.09
C LEU A 139 9.64 5.14 -38.69
N ASP A 140 8.87 4.66 -39.67
CA ASP A 140 7.57 4.04 -39.44
C ASP A 140 7.63 2.53 -39.65
N LEU A 141 7.43 1.77 -38.57
CA LEU A 141 7.41 0.32 -38.51
C LEU A 141 6.09 -0.21 -37.92
N HIS A 142 5.01 0.58 -37.96
CA HIS A 142 3.75 0.14 -37.37
C HIS A 142 3.14 -1.08 -38.08
N GLY A 143 2.40 -1.92 -37.36
CA GLY A 143 1.71 -3.07 -37.99
C GLY A 143 2.67 -4.12 -38.53
N ASN A 144 3.79 -4.36 -37.84
CA ASN A 144 4.76 -5.41 -38.14
C ASN A 144 4.70 -6.51 -37.06
N GLN A 145 5.70 -7.40 -37.02
CA GLN A 145 5.81 -8.51 -36.08
C GLN A 145 7.03 -8.35 -35.15
N ILE A 146 7.40 -7.11 -34.84
CA ILE A 146 8.60 -6.80 -34.05
C ILE A 146 8.34 -7.12 -32.58
N THR A 147 9.26 -7.87 -31.96
CA THR A 147 9.14 -8.29 -30.54
C THR A 147 10.05 -7.51 -29.59
N LYS A 148 11.08 -6.86 -30.12
CA LYS A 148 12.08 -6.11 -29.33
C LYS A 148 12.55 -4.86 -30.08
N ILE A 149 12.89 -3.83 -29.32
CA ILE A 149 13.58 -2.64 -29.83
C ILE A 149 15.09 -2.96 -29.81
N GLU A 150 15.71 -2.99 -30.97
CA GLU A 150 17.13 -3.32 -31.14
C GLU A 150 17.70 -2.61 -32.38
N ASN A 151 19.02 -2.45 -32.45
CA ASN A 151 19.72 -1.91 -33.63
C ASN A 151 19.23 -0.53 -34.10
N ILE A 152 18.88 0.36 -33.17
CA ILE A 152 18.51 1.76 -33.48
C ILE A 152 19.36 2.82 -32.77
N ASN A 153 20.26 2.41 -31.86
CA ASN A 153 21.04 3.30 -31.00
C ASN A 153 21.93 4.31 -31.77
N HIS A 154 22.25 4.01 -33.03
CA HIS A 154 23.07 4.87 -33.90
C HIS A 154 22.26 5.93 -34.67
N LEU A 155 20.93 5.92 -34.57
CA LEU A 155 20.04 6.86 -35.27
C LEU A 155 19.84 8.16 -34.45
N CYS A 156 20.93 8.90 -34.22
CA CYS A 156 20.93 10.08 -33.35
C CYS A 156 20.09 11.26 -33.88
N GLU A 157 19.82 11.32 -35.19
CA GLU A 157 18.96 12.34 -35.81
C GLU A 157 17.47 11.94 -35.84
N LEU A 158 17.10 10.73 -35.39
CA LEU A 158 15.72 10.24 -35.44
C LEU A 158 14.81 11.07 -34.55
N ARG A 159 13.74 11.62 -35.12
CA ARG A 159 12.75 12.47 -34.43
C ARG A 159 11.45 11.75 -34.16
N VAL A 160 11.04 10.87 -35.08
CA VAL A 160 9.77 10.15 -35.00
C VAL A 160 10.01 8.67 -35.20
N LEU A 161 9.64 7.87 -34.20
CA LEU A 161 9.67 6.42 -34.24
C LEU A 161 8.26 5.88 -33.99
N ASN A 162 7.69 5.21 -34.99
CA ASN A 162 6.39 4.58 -34.89
C ASN A 162 6.51 3.05 -34.90
N LEU A 163 6.24 2.44 -33.74
CA LEU A 163 6.28 1.00 -33.49
C LEU A 163 4.90 0.47 -33.04
N ALA A 164 3.82 1.21 -33.32
CA ALA A 164 2.47 0.80 -32.94
C ALA A 164 2.05 -0.52 -33.62
N ARG A 165 1.17 -1.32 -32.99
CA ARG A 165 0.69 -2.60 -33.54
C ARG A 165 1.83 -3.57 -33.86
N ASN A 166 2.69 -3.80 -32.89
CA ASN A 166 3.74 -4.82 -32.91
C ASN A 166 3.54 -5.77 -31.71
N PHE A 167 4.54 -6.59 -31.39
CA PHE A 167 4.52 -7.55 -30.30
C PHE A 167 5.57 -7.23 -29.22
N LEU A 168 5.83 -5.94 -28.98
CA LEU A 168 6.78 -5.50 -27.95
C LEU A 168 6.22 -5.82 -26.55
N SER A 169 7.05 -6.43 -25.70
CA SER A 169 6.69 -6.77 -24.31
C SER A 169 7.27 -5.81 -23.27
N HIS A 170 8.32 -5.08 -23.64
CA HIS A 170 8.98 -4.09 -22.81
C HIS A 170 9.60 -3.01 -23.68
N VAL A 171 9.91 -1.87 -23.06
CA VAL A 171 10.64 -0.77 -23.69
C VAL A 171 11.98 -0.64 -23.01
N ASP A 172 13.04 -0.86 -23.77
CA ASP A 172 14.45 -0.71 -23.41
C ASP A 172 15.26 -0.38 -24.68
N ASN A 173 16.58 -0.20 -24.52
CA ASN A 173 17.50 -0.01 -25.66
C ASN A 173 17.17 1.22 -26.53
N LEU A 174 16.78 2.32 -25.89
CA LEU A 174 16.51 3.60 -26.56
C LEU A 174 17.71 4.57 -26.51
N ASN A 175 18.82 4.16 -25.88
CA ASN A 175 20.01 4.99 -25.73
C ASN A 175 20.60 5.39 -27.09
N GLY A 176 21.02 6.65 -27.22
CA GLY A 176 21.58 7.23 -28.46
C GLY A 176 20.57 7.85 -29.42
N LEU A 177 19.26 7.78 -29.12
CA LEU A 177 18.22 8.46 -29.88
C LEU A 177 18.04 9.92 -29.40
N ASP A 178 19.11 10.70 -29.47
CA ASP A 178 19.20 12.02 -28.82
C ASP A 178 18.18 13.03 -29.35
N SER A 179 17.78 12.92 -30.62
CA SER A 179 16.82 13.83 -31.26
C SER A 179 15.36 13.37 -31.20
N LEU A 180 15.06 12.23 -30.55
CA LEU A 180 13.74 11.63 -30.60
C LEU A 180 12.71 12.49 -29.89
N THR A 181 11.69 12.94 -30.62
CA THR A 181 10.60 13.80 -30.10
C THR A 181 9.29 13.06 -29.91
N GLU A 182 9.03 12.04 -30.74
CA GLU A 182 7.79 11.27 -30.73
C GLU A 182 8.08 9.77 -30.81
N LEU A 183 7.56 9.03 -29.84
CA LEU A 183 7.61 7.57 -29.78
C LEU A 183 6.20 7.00 -29.67
N ASN A 184 5.76 6.29 -30.71
CA ASN A 184 4.45 5.64 -30.73
C ASN A 184 4.57 4.13 -30.52
N LEU A 185 4.01 3.64 -29.42
CA LEU A 185 4.05 2.24 -28.99
C LEU A 185 2.64 1.67 -28.75
N ARG A 186 1.60 2.31 -29.31
CA ARG A 186 0.21 1.88 -29.12
C ARG A 186 -0.04 0.45 -29.61
N HIS A 187 -0.95 -0.27 -28.98
CA HIS A 187 -1.32 -1.64 -29.38
C HIS A 187 -0.10 -2.58 -29.43
N ASN A 188 0.65 -2.64 -28.34
CA ASN A 188 1.70 -3.64 -28.11
C ASN A 188 1.31 -4.49 -26.88
N GLN A 189 2.25 -5.23 -26.31
CA GLN A 189 2.07 -6.07 -25.12
C GLN A 189 2.97 -5.57 -23.97
N ILE A 190 3.26 -4.27 -23.92
CA ILE A 190 4.25 -3.69 -23.01
C ILE A 190 3.77 -3.82 -21.55
N THR A 191 4.61 -4.40 -20.69
CA THR A 191 4.35 -4.51 -19.25
C THR A 191 5.17 -3.55 -18.40
N PHE A 192 6.33 -3.10 -18.90
CA PHE A 192 7.20 -2.14 -18.23
C PHE A 192 8.00 -1.29 -19.22
N VAL A 193 8.43 -0.11 -18.77
CA VAL A 193 9.17 0.88 -19.54
C VAL A 193 10.45 1.24 -18.80
N ARG A 194 11.58 1.30 -19.51
CA ARG A 194 12.91 1.72 -19.03
C ARG A 194 13.62 2.57 -20.09
N ASP A 195 14.69 3.24 -19.69
CA ASP A 195 15.59 4.04 -20.53
C ASP A 195 14.95 5.24 -21.24
N VAL A 196 13.66 5.51 -21.01
CA VAL A 196 12.96 6.66 -21.62
C VAL A 196 13.35 7.97 -20.94
N ASP A 197 13.74 7.90 -19.67
CA ASP A 197 14.34 8.99 -18.89
C ASP A 197 15.65 9.51 -19.50
N ASN A 198 16.38 8.67 -20.24
CA ASN A 198 17.62 9.03 -20.93
C ASN A 198 17.41 9.83 -22.22
N LEU A 199 16.16 9.99 -22.70
CA LEU A 199 15.86 10.67 -23.96
C LEU A 199 15.69 12.18 -23.76
N PRO A 200 16.65 13.01 -24.19
CA PRO A 200 16.67 14.43 -23.81
C PRO A 200 15.62 15.28 -24.54
N CYS A 201 15.07 14.80 -25.66
CA CYS A 201 14.14 15.55 -26.50
C CYS A 201 12.75 14.92 -26.62
N LEU A 202 12.47 13.81 -25.93
CA LEU A 202 11.19 13.09 -26.08
C LEU A 202 10.04 13.89 -25.47
N GLN A 203 9.10 14.31 -26.31
CA GLN A 203 7.94 15.12 -25.89
C GLN A 203 6.65 14.30 -25.88
N HIS A 204 6.51 13.37 -26.83
CA HIS A 204 5.27 12.63 -27.05
C HIS A 204 5.50 11.12 -26.95
N LEU A 205 4.88 10.49 -25.97
CA LEU A 205 4.95 9.04 -25.74
C LEU A 205 3.57 8.41 -25.76
N PHE A 206 3.32 7.54 -26.73
CA PHE A 206 2.03 6.89 -26.87
C PHE A 206 2.07 5.42 -26.44
N LEU A 207 1.52 5.10 -25.28
CA LEU A 207 1.47 3.76 -24.70
C LEU A 207 0.05 3.17 -24.63
N SER A 208 -0.94 3.76 -25.32
CA SER A 208 -2.32 3.26 -25.31
C SER A 208 -2.42 1.78 -25.73
N PHE A 209 -3.35 1.04 -25.13
CA PHE A 209 -3.61 -0.37 -25.43
C PHE A 209 -2.36 -1.25 -25.29
N ASN A 210 -1.76 -1.24 -24.11
CA ASN A 210 -0.68 -2.13 -23.68
C ASN A 210 -1.11 -2.91 -22.41
N ASN A 211 -0.17 -3.58 -21.74
CA ASN A 211 -0.43 -4.41 -20.57
C ASN A 211 0.24 -3.87 -19.29
N ILE A 212 0.31 -2.55 -19.13
CA ILE A 212 0.90 -1.88 -17.97
C ILE A 212 -0.09 -1.90 -16.81
N SER A 213 0.27 -2.57 -15.71
CA SER A 213 -0.63 -2.81 -14.57
C SER A 213 -0.34 -1.98 -13.33
N SER A 214 0.87 -1.43 -13.17
CA SER A 214 1.24 -0.64 -11.99
C SER A 214 2.03 0.60 -12.38
N PHE A 215 2.04 1.60 -11.49
CA PHE A 215 2.85 2.80 -11.68
C PHE A 215 4.36 2.49 -11.62
N ASP A 216 4.76 1.52 -10.79
CA ASP A 216 6.17 1.10 -10.66
C ASP A 216 6.75 0.62 -12.00
N SER A 217 5.94 0.03 -12.87
CA SER A 217 6.34 -0.39 -14.22
C SER A 217 6.76 0.77 -15.13
N VAL A 218 6.40 2.01 -14.78
CA VAL A 218 6.63 3.22 -15.57
C VAL A 218 7.22 4.35 -14.75
N SER A 219 7.79 4.03 -13.58
CA SER A 219 8.31 5.04 -12.65
C SER A 219 9.42 5.89 -13.25
N CYS A 220 10.24 5.34 -14.15
CA CYS A 220 11.30 6.07 -14.84
C CYS A 220 10.77 7.28 -15.63
N LEU A 221 9.51 7.25 -16.08
CA LEU A 221 8.92 8.36 -16.82
C LEU A 221 8.75 9.61 -15.93
N ALA A 222 8.72 9.45 -14.59
CA ALA A 222 8.71 10.57 -13.66
C ALA A 222 10.01 11.40 -13.71
N ASP A 223 11.15 10.75 -13.99
CA ASP A 223 12.47 11.38 -14.05
C ASP A 223 12.74 12.05 -15.40
N SER A 224 11.88 11.82 -16.41
CA SER A 224 12.02 12.44 -17.73
C SER A 224 11.69 13.93 -17.69
N SER A 225 12.67 14.77 -18.02
CA SER A 225 12.54 16.24 -18.00
C SER A 225 11.86 16.84 -19.23
N SER A 226 11.87 16.13 -20.35
CA SER A 226 11.42 16.59 -21.67
C SER A 226 9.97 16.23 -21.99
N LEU A 227 9.45 15.19 -21.33
CA LEU A 227 8.17 14.56 -21.66
C LEU A 227 6.98 15.48 -21.33
N SER A 228 6.13 15.75 -22.33
CA SER A 228 4.98 16.65 -22.19
C SER A 228 3.63 15.94 -22.36
N ASP A 229 3.57 14.90 -23.19
CA ASP A 229 2.33 14.23 -23.57
C ASP A 229 2.48 12.71 -23.44
N ILE A 230 1.62 12.11 -22.62
CA ILE A 230 1.55 10.65 -22.47
C ILE A 230 0.12 10.15 -22.70
N THR A 231 0.01 8.93 -23.22
CA THR A 231 -1.25 8.18 -23.24
C THR A 231 -1.05 6.79 -22.66
N PHE A 232 -1.87 6.42 -21.67
CA PHE A 232 -1.97 5.07 -21.10
C PHE A 232 -3.38 4.47 -21.29
N ASP A 233 -4.30 5.15 -21.96
CA ASP A 233 -5.65 4.65 -22.22
C ASP A 233 -5.65 3.21 -22.77
N GLY A 234 -6.51 2.34 -22.23
CA GLY A 234 -6.55 0.92 -22.61
C GLY A 234 -5.48 0.03 -21.96
N ASN A 235 -4.72 0.53 -20.97
CA ASN A 235 -3.91 -0.30 -20.08
C ASN A 235 -4.68 -0.64 -18.79
N PRO A 236 -4.35 -1.76 -18.10
CA PRO A 236 -4.94 -2.07 -16.80
C PRO A 236 -4.78 -0.96 -15.76
N ILE A 237 -3.61 -0.27 -15.72
CA ILE A 237 -3.40 0.88 -14.82
C ILE A 237 -4.44 1.98 -15.03
N ALA A 238 -4.89 2.23 -16.26
CA ALA A 238 -5.84 3.30 -16.56
C ALA A 238 -7.27 3.01 -16.07
N GLN A 239 -7.56 1.79 -15.63
CA GLN A 239 -8.85 1.41 -15.03
C GLN A 239 -8.93 1.74 -13.53
N GLU A 240 -7.78 1.99 -12.90
CA GLU A 240 -7.70 2.24 -11.48
C GLU A 240 -8.15 3.66 -11.12
N SER A 241 -8.88 3.80 -10.01
CA SER A 241 -9.38 5.11 -9.56
C SER A 241 -8.26 6.07 -9.16
N TRP A 242 -7.12 5.54 -8.72
CA TRP A 242 -5.95 6.31 -8.28
C TRP A 242 -5.03 6.73 -9.43
N TYR A 243 -5.13 6.11 -10.61
CA TYR A 243 -4.19 6.27 -11.71
C TYR A 243 -3.90 7.72 -12.09
N LYS A 244 -4.96 8.50 -12.34
CA LYS A 244 -4.82 9.90 -12.75
C LYS A 244 -4.12 10.72 -11.66
N HIS A 245 -4.43 10.47 -10.40
CA HIS A 245 -3.84 11.20 -9.27
C HIS A 245 -2.36 10.87 -9.10
N THR A 246 -2.00 9.58 -9.16
CA THR A 246 -0.62 9.11 -9.04
C THR A 246 0.25 9.60 -10.20
N VAL A 247 -0.23 9.52 -11.43
CA VAL A 247 0.50 10.06 -12.59
C VAL A 247 0.68 11.55 -12.46
N LEU A 248 -0.40 12.28 -12.15
CA LEU A 248 -0.31 13.72 -11.99
C LEU A 248 0.61 14.13 -10.85
N GLN A 249 0.75 13.37 -9.77
CA GLN A 249 1.61 13.70 -8.63
C GLN A 249 3.10 13.43 -8.91
N ASN A 250 3.41 12.35 -9.61
CA ASN A 250 4.80 11.95 -9.87
C ASN A 250 5.36 12.56 -11.17
N MET A 251 4.50 12.89 -12.14
CA MET A 251 4.91 13.42 -13.44
C MET A 251 4.44 14.87 -13.61
N MET A 252 5.03 15.78 -12.83
CA MET A 252 4.67 17.21 -12.80
C MET A 252 4.88 17.93 -14.15
N GLN A 253 5.80 17.44 -14.98
CA GLN A 253 6.18 17.98 -16.28
C GLN A 253 5.08 17.87 -17.35
N LEU A 254 4.11 16.96 -17.15
CA LEU A 254 3.09 16.67 -18.16
C LEU A 254 2.16 17.84 -18.40
N ARG A 255 1.87 18.08 -19.69
CA ARG A 255 0.87 19.02 -20.19
C ARG A 255 -0.40 18.30 -20.63
N GLN A 256 -0.28 17.06 -21.09
CA GLN A 256 -1.38 16.25 -21.59
C GLN A 256 -1.28 14.81 -21.11
N LEU A 257 -2.42 14.26 -20.66
CA LEU A 257 -2.58 12.86 -20.28
C LEU A 257 -3.79 12.28 -21.00
N ASP A 258 -3.64 11.14 -21.66
CA ASP A 258 -4.72 10.44 -22.37
C ASP A 258 -5.46 11.34 -23.37
N MET A 259 -4.68 12.13 -24.12
CA MET A 259 -5.17 13.11 -25.10
C MET A 259 -6.00 14.25 -24.48
N LYS A 260 -5.98 14.43 -23.16
CA LYS A 260 -6.66 15.52 -22.45
C LYS A 260 -5.64 16.45 -21.81
N ARG A 261 -5.80 17.74 -22.05
CA ARG A 261 -4.95 18.76 -21.43
C ARG A 261 -5.14 18.75 -19.92
N ILE A 262 -4.04 18.73 -19.19
CA ILE A 262 -4.03 18.80 -17.73
C ILE A 262 -4.26 20.26 -17.34
N THR A 263 -5.27 20.49 -16.51
CA THR A 263 -5.53 21.81 -15.92
C THR A 263 -4.86 21.95 -14.56
N GLU A 264 -4.52 23.18 -14.16
CA GLU A 264 -3.90 23.44 -12.85
C GLU A 264 -4.83 23.03 -11.69
N GLU A 265 -6.15 23.15 -11.89
CA GLU A 265 -7.14 22.69 -10.91
C GLU A 265 -7.12 21.17 -10.71
N GLU A 266 -6.96 20.38 -11.79
CA GLU A 266 -6.81 18.93 -11.67
C GLU A 266 -5.54 18.53 -10.92
N ARG A 267 -4.42 19.25 -11.17
CA ARG A 267 -3.16 19.05 -10.45
C ARG A 267 -3.31 19.38 -8.97
N ARG A 268 -3.97 20.49 -8.65
CA ARG A 268 -4.28 20.89 -7.27
C ARG A 268 -5.15 19.85 -6.57
N MET A 269 -6.21 19.37 -7.22
CA MET A 269 -7.08 18.32 -6.69
C MET A 269 -6.32 17.01 -6.45
N ALA A 270 -5.47 16.57 -7.38
CA ALA A 270 -4.65 15.38 -7.21
C ALA A 270 -3.70 15.50 -6.00
N SER A 271 -3.06 16.67 -5.82
CA SER A 271 -2.20 16.93 -4.66
C SER A 271 -2.97 16.90 -3.33
N VAL A 272 -4.18 17.48 -3.28
CA VAL A 272 -5.02 17.46 -2.07
C VAL A 272 -5.47 16.04 -1.73
N LEU A 273 -5.89 15.25 -2.73
CA LEU A 273 -6.30 13.86 -2.51
C LEU A 273 -5.13 13.00 -2.02
N ALA A 274 -3.94 13.16 -2.60
CA ALA A 274 -2.74 12.47 -2.17
C ALA A 274 -2.39 12.79 -0.71
N LYS A 275 -2.42 14.07 -0.32
CA LYS A 275 -2.17 14.50 1.07
C LYS A 275 -3.20 13.93 2.03
N LYS A 276 -4.49 13.95 1.66
CA LYS A 276 -5.59 13.38 2.45
C LYS A 276 -5.43 11.87 2.64
N GLU A 277 -4.99 11.16 1.60
CA GLU A 277 -4.79 9.71 1.65
C GLU A 277 -3.56 9.33 2.48
N GLU A 278 -2.47 10.08 2.35
CA GLU A 278 -1.28 9.93 3.21
C GLU A 278 -1.63 10.21 4.68
N GLU A 279 -2.44 11.25 4.95
CA GLU A 279 -2.91 11.57 6.29
C GLU A 279 -3.81 10.48 6.87
N LYS A 280 -4.74 9.96 6.07
CA LYS A 280 -5.56 8.81 6.46
C LYS A 280 -4.69 7.58 6.80
N LYS A 281 -3.66 7.29 5.99
CA LYS A 281 -2.72 6.19 6.25
C LYS A 281 -1.94 6.42 7.55
N ARG A 282 -1.44 7.64 7.79
CA ARG A 282 -0.72 7.99 9.02
C ARG A 282 -1.59 7.89 10.26
N GLU A 283 -2.82 8.39 10.21
CA GLU A 283 -3.77 8.31 11.31
C GLU A 283 -4.15 6.86 11.60
N SER A 284 -4.41 6.05 10.56
CA SER A 284 -4.63 4.61 10.69
C SER A 284 -3.43 3.90 11.32
N HIS A 285 -2.20 4.26 10.93
CA HIS A 285 -0.99 3.68 11.49
C HIS A 285 -0.81 4.08 12.96
N LYS A 286 -1.05 5.35 13.31
CA LYS A 286 -1.01 5.84 14.69
C LYS A 286 -2.04 5.13 15.58
N GLN A 287 -3.25 4.91 15.08
CA GLN A 287 -4.28 4.15 15.80
C GLN A 287 -3.87 2.69 16.00
N SER A 288 -3.27 2.06 14.99
CA SER A 288 -2.74 0.70 15.11
C SER A 288 -1.63 0.63 16.16
N LEU A 289 -0.72 1.60 16.17
CA LEU A 289 0.37 1.68 17.15
C LEU A 289 -0.17 1.90 18.57
N LEU A 290 -1.17 2.76 18.73
CA LEU A 290 -1.80 3.01 20.03
C LEU A 290 -2.52 1.75 20.57
N LYS A 291 -3.24 1.03 19.70
CA LYS A 291 -3.88 -0.25 20.05
C LYS A 291 -2.84 -1.29 20.47
N GLU A 292 -1.73 -1.37 19.74
CA GLU A 292 -0.66 -2.30 20.06
C GLU A 292 0.05 -1.94 21.38
N LYS A 293 0.31 -0.64 21.61
CA LYS A 293 0.85 -0.16 22.88
C LYS A 293 -0.06 -0.55 24.05
N LYS A 294 -1.38 -0.32 23.93
CA LYS A 294 -2.37 -0.74 24.95
C LYS A 294 -2.30 -2.25 25.23
N ARG A 295 -2.27 -3.06 24.17
CA ARG A 295 -2.19 -4.53 24.28
C ARG A 295 -0.94 -4.98 25.05
N LEU A 296 0.21 -4.37 24.74
CA LEU A 296 1.47 -4.67 25.41
C LEU A 296 1.45 -4.24 26.88
N THR A 297 0.92 -3.06 27.22
CA THR A 297 0.77 -2.61 28.61
C THR A 297 -0.08 -3.60 29.42
N ILE A 298 -1.25 -4.00 28.90
CA ILE A 298 -2.13 -4.96 29.58
C ILE A 298 -1.43 -6.31 29.78
N ASN A 299 -0.69 -6.80 28.78
CA ASN A 299 0.06 -8.05 28.89
C ASN A 299 1.20 -7.97 29.92
N ASN A 300 1.91 -6.83 29.98
CA ASN A 300 2.94 -6.61 30.99
C ASN A 300 2.35 -6.56 32.39
N VAL A 301 1.22 -5.87 32.58
CA VAL A 301 0.47 -5.84 33.84
C VAL A 301 0.04 -7.26 34.25
N ALA A 302 -0.53 -8.03 33.33
CA ALA A 302 -0.95 -9.41 33.59
C ALA A 302 0.24 -10.32 33.97
N ARG A 303 1.37 -10.19 33.28
CA ARG A 303 2.59 -10.95 33.63
C ARG A 303 3.11 -10.58 35.02
N GLN A 304 3.11 -9.29 35.38
CA GLN A 304 3.51 -8.85 36.71
C GLN A 304 2.57 -9.39 37.78
N TRP A 305 1.27 -9.37 37.50
CA TRP A 305 0.24 -9.98 38.34
C TRP A 305 0.51 -11.47 38.56
N ASP A 306 0.75 -12.24 37.50
CA ASP A 306 1.03 -13.68 37.61
C ASP A 306 2.30 -13.95 38.45
N LEU A 307 3.36 -13.18 38.24
CA LEU A 307 4.60 -13.28 39.02
C LEU A 307 4.38 -12.94 40.50
N GLN A 308 3.54 -11.95 40.80
CA GLN A 308 3.17 -11.61 42.17
C GLN A 308 2.39 -12.76 42.82
N GLN A 309 1.40 -13.33 42.13
CA GLN A 309 0.64 -14.46 42.65
C GLN A 309 1.51 -15.70 42.89
N GLN A 310 2.46 -16.00 41.99
CA GLN A 310 3.43 -17.08 42.20
C GLN A 310 4.34 -16.86 43.41
N ARG A 311 4.78 -15.61 43.67
CA ARG A 311 5.57 -15.29 44.86
C ARG A 311 4.76 -15.51 46.14
N VAL A 312 3.52 -15.07 46.18
CA VAL A 312 2.63 -15.27 47.34
C VAL A 312 2.37 -16.77 47.57
N ALA A 313 2.11 -17.53 46.51
CA ALA A 313 1.93 -18.98 46.59
C ALA A 313 3.18 -19.70 47.11
N ASN A 314 4.38 -19.33 46.63
CA ASN A 314 5.64 -19.91 47.07
C ASN A 314 5.94 -19.61 48.55
N ILE A 315 5.63 -18.39 49.02
CA ILE A 315 5.77 -18.03 50.44
C ILE A 315 4.82 -18.85 51.31
N ALA A 316 3.56 -19.04 50.88
CA ALA A 316 2.60 -19.87 51.60
C ALA A 316 3.06 -21.34 51.70
N THR A 317 3.68 -21.89 50.66
CA THR A 317 4.23 -23.27 50.70
C THR A 317 5.49 -23.42 51.54
N ASP A 318 6.25 -22.34 51.78
CA ASP A 318 7.45 -22.36 52.63
C ASP A 318 7.10 -22.19 54.12
N GLU A 319 6.00 -21.51 54.45
CA GLU A 319 5.46 -21.50 55.82
C GLU A 319 4.87 -22.86 56.22
N ASP A 320 4.18 -23.56 55.31
CA ASP A 320 3.71 -24.94 55.55
C ASP A 320 4.85 -25.97 55.69
N ARG A 321 6.07 -25.64 55.24
CA ARG A 321 7.28 -26.46 55.47
C ARG A 321 8.03 -26.14 56.75
N LYS A 322 7.77 -24.98 57.37
CA LYS A 322 8.42 -24.58 58.63
C LYS A 322 7.73 -25.13 59.89
N ASP A 323 6.52 -25.66 59.77
CA ASP A 323 5.83 -26.34 60.88
C ASP A 323 6.17 -27.84 61.01
N SER A 324 7.18 -28.33 60.27
CA SER A 324 7.73 -29.68 60.43
C SER A 324 9.26 -29.72 60.42
N ASP A 325 9.91 -29.04 61.36
CA ASP A 325 11.05 -29.62 62.10
C ASP A 325 11.55 -28.66 63.18
N SER A 326 11.44 -29.10 64.42
CA SER A 326 12.15 -28.54 65.56
C SER A 326 13.47 -29.28 65.73
N ALA A 327 14.62 -28.60 65.59
CA ALA A 327 15.72 -28.55 66.55
C ALA A 327 17.09 -28.19 65.93
N GLN A 328 17.82 -27.37 66.68
CA GLN A 328 19.27 -27.15 66.75
C GLN A 328 19.92 -25.98 66.00
N ASP A 329 20.84 -25.39 66.77
CA ASP A 329 21.50 -24.08 66.69
C ASP A 329 22.94 -24.24 66.10
N PRO A 330 23.78 -23.19 65.97
CA PRO A 330 24.31 -22.73 64.69
C PRO A 330 25.80 -23.06 64.47
N CYS A 331 26.25 -23.20 63.21
CA CYS A 331 27.67 -23.11 62.84
C CYS A 331 27.91 -22.77 61.35
N GLN A 332 29.12 -22.29 61.08
CA GLN A 332 29.58 -21.41 60.02
C GLN A 332 29.80 -22.03 58.61
N THR A 333 29.85 -21.11 57.63
CA THR A 333 30.65 -21.06 56.37
C THR A 333 30.26 -21.86 55.11
N ASP A 334 30.19 -21.07 54.03
CA ASP A 334 30.55 -21.30 52.62
C ASP A 334 29.57 -21.92 51.60
N GLY A 335 29.23 -21.10 50.59
CA GLY A 335 29.43 -21.46 49.17
C GLY A 335 28.20 -21.59 48.26
N SER A 336 28.05 -20.62 47.33
CA SER A 336 27.38 -20.68 46.01
C SER A 336 25.86 -20.98 45.98
N THR A 337 24.99 -20.29 45.24
CA THR A 337 25.11 -19.94 43.82
C THR A 337 24.14 -18.81 43.49
N LEU A 338 24.67 -17.65 43.10
CA LEU A 338 23.92 -16.65 42.32
C LEU A 338 23.67 -17.24 40.92
N SER A 339 22.52 -17.87 40.68
CA SER A 339 22.12 -18.26 39.34
C SER A 339 21.41 -17.10 38.65
N ALA A 340 22.22 -16.25 38.04
CA ALA A 340 21.82 -15.43 36.91
C ALA A 340 21.30 -16.33 35.78
N PHE A 341 20.11 -16.05 35.26
CA PHE A 341 19.60 -16.54 33.98
C PHE A 341 18.55 -15.54 33.48
N LEU A 342 18.48 -15.11 32.23
CA LEU A 342 19.41 -15.05 31.10
C LEU A 342 18.64 -14.14 30.11
N GLU A 343 19.17 -12.96 29.81
CA GLU A 343 18.69 -12.15 28.69
C GLU A 343 19.12 -12.87 27.40
N GLU A 344 18.23 -13.67 26.82
CA GLU A 344 18.39 -14.07 25.42
C GLU A 344 17.95 -12.91 24.53
N THR A 345 18.89 -12.02 24.24
CA THR A 345 18.82 -11.11 23.09
C THR A 345 19.56 -11.77 21.91
N GLY A 346 18.81 -12.52 21.09
CA GLY A 346 19.27 -12.89 19.75
C GLY A 346 19.19 -11.69 18.80
N PRO A 347 20.09 -11.58 17.80
CA PRO A 347 20.18 -10.39 16.95
C PRO A 347 19.01 -10.37 15.95
N LEU A 348 17.98 -9.60 16.28
CA LEU A 348 16.89 -9.24 15.37
C LEU A 348 17.22 -7.91 14.67
N ASP A 349 16.91 -7.86 13.38
CA ASP A 349 17.22 -6.81 12.40
C ASP A 349 17.29 -5.37 12.95
N SER A 350 18.37 -4.67 12.61
CA SER A 350 18.63 -3.26 12.94
C SER A 350 17.57 -2.28 12.43
N GLY A 351 16.61 -2.72 11.60
CA GLY A 351 15.43 -1.95 11.18
C GLY A 351 14.24 -2.02 12.15
N LEU A 352 14.12 -3.07 12.97
CA LEU A 352 13.04 -3.21 13.97
C LEU A 352 13.31 -2.43 15.25
N ASN A 353 14.59 -2.24 15.60
CA ASN A 353 14.97 -1.52 16.83
C ASN A 353 14.56 -0.05 16.83
N ASN A 354 14.54 0.63 15.68
CA ASN A 354 14.09 2.03 15.61
C ASN A 354 12.56 2.19 15.75
N ALA A 355 11.76 1.18 15.40
CA ALA A 355 10.33 1.16 15.67
C ALA A 355 10.01 0.72 17.12
N LEU A 356 10.83 -0.18 17.68
CA LEU A 356 10.70 -0.68 19.05
C LEU A 356 11.19 0.31 20.12
N GLN A 357 12.08 1.25 19.79
CA GLN A 357 12.50 2.30 20.73
C GLN A 357 11.36 3.24 21.15
N GLY A 358 10.35 3.43 20.28
CA GLY A 358 9.10 4.13 20.63
C GLY A 358 8.08 3.28 21.40
N LEU A 359 8.33 1.96 21.50
CA LEU A 359 7.48 0.96 22.15
C LEU A 359 8.07 0.43 23.46
N SER A 360 9.08 1.09 24.04
CA SER A 360 9.53 0.81 25.40
C SER A 360 8.42 1.18 26.39
N VAL A 361 7.47 0.26 26.58
CA VAL A 361 6.42 0.37 27.60
C VAL A 361 7.01 -0.16 28.89
N ILE A 362 7.67 0.74 29.62
CA ILE A 362 8.00 0.59 31.04
C ILE A 362 6.70 0.69 31.89
N ASP A 363 5.58 1.09 31.29
CA ASP A 363 4.32 1.31 31.98
C ASP A 363 3.79 0.02 32.62
N THR A 364 3.77 0.02 33.95
CA THR A 364 3.27 -1.07 34.82
C THR A 364 1.78 -0.95 35.12
N TYR A 365 1.09 -0.01 34.47
CA TYR A 365 -0.34 0.21 34.66
C TYR A 365 -0.98 0.90 33.42
N LEU A 366 -2.30 0.78 33.27
CA LEU A 366 -3.08 1.45 32.23
C LEU A 366 -4.40 1.98 32.80
N VAL A 367 -4.79 3.19 32.36
CA VAL A 367 -6.07 3.81 32.69
C VAL A 367 -6.80 4.13 31.38
N GLU A 368 -8.02 3.63 31.24
CA GLU A 368 -8.82 3.77 30.03
C GLU A 368 -10.21 4.30 30.38
N VAL A 369 -10.69 5.26 29.59
CA VAL A 369 -12.08 5.71 29.62
C VAL A 369 -12.70 5.39 28.27
N ASP A 370 -13.70 4.51 28.28
CA ASP A 370 -14.47 4.15 27.08
C ASP A 370 -15.96 4.39 27.36
N GLY A 371 -16.51 5.42 26.71
CA GLY A 371 -17.88 5.87 26.95
C GLY A 371 -18.12 6.27 28.41
N ASP A 372 -18.92 5.47 29.11
CA ASP A 372 -19.30 5.64 30.52
C ASP A 372 -18.50 4.74 31.48
N THR A 373 -17.52 3.99 30.97
CA THR A 373 -16.74 3.01 31.72
C THR A 373 -15.30 3.48 31.92
N LEU A 374 -14.87 3.57 33.19
CA LEU A 374 -13.49 3.77 33.59
C LEU A 374 -12.84 2.41 33.90
N SER A 375 -11.81 2.02 33.17
CA SER A 375 -11.06 0.77 33.38
C SER A 375 -9.66 1.05 33.91
N LEU A 376 -9.32 0.44 35.03
CA LEU A 376 -8.04 0.56 35.74
C LEU A 376 -7.33 -0.79 35.71
N TYR A 377 -6.11 -0.81 35.14
CA TYR A 377 -5.28 -2.01 35.01
C TYR A 377 -3.97 -1.84 35.78
N GLY A 378 -3.69 -2.73 36.73
CA GLY A 378 -2.47 -2.67 37.55
C GLY A 378 -2.57 -1.67 38.71
N SER A 379 -1.87 -1.95 39.82
CA SER A 379 -1.98 -1.17 41.08
C SER A 379 -1.68 0.32 40.92
N GLY A 380 -0.69 0.67 40.08
CA GLY A 380 -0.36 2.07 39.75
C GLY A 380 -1.49 2.86 39.09
N ALA A 381 -2.51 2.19 38.53
CA ALA A 381 -3.67 2.87 37.97
C ALA A 381 -4.53 3.54 39.05
N LEU A 382 -4.46 3.11 40.32
CA LEU A 382 -5.23 3.71 41.41
C LEU A 382 -4.81 5.16 41.70
N GLU A 383 -3.54 5.52 41.48
CA GLU A 383 -3.04 6.90 41.62
C GLU A 383 -3.73 7.86 40.63
N SER A 384 -4.27 7.34 39.53
CA SER A 384 -5.00 8.17 38.56
C SER A 384 -6.30 8.76 39.10
N LEU A 385 -6.83 8.21 40.21
CA LEU A 385 -7.99 8.76 40.90
C LEU A 385 -7.70 10.11 41.57
N ASP A 386 -6.43 10.37 41.90
CA ASP A 386 -6.01 11.66 42.46
C ASP A 386 -5.85 12.75 41.38
N ARG A 387 -5.88 12.39 40.09
CA ARG A 387 -5.81 13.35 38.98
C ARG A 387 -7.02 14.28 38.94
N ASN A 388 -6.84 15.41 38.25
CA ASN A 388 -7.90 16.37 37.98
C ASN A 388 -8.69 15.95 36.73
N TRP A 389 -9.82 15.28 36.97
CA TRP A 389 -10.76 14.88 35.93
C TRP A 389 -11.67 16.05 35.54
N SER A 390 -12.00 16.15 34.25
CA SER A 390 -12.98 17.16 33.80
C SER A 390 -14.36 16.84 34.38
N VAL A 391 -15.14 17.88 34.71
CA VAL A 391 -16.50 17.70 35.26
C VAL A 391 -17.39 16.87 34.33
N GLN A 392 -17.21 17.02 33.02
CA GLN A 392 -17.95 16.26 32.01
C GLN A 392 -17.56 14.78 32.04
N THR A 393 -16.27 14.44 31.99
CA THR A 393 -15.80 13.05 32.04
C THR A 393 -16.20 12.38 33.35
N ALA A 394 -16.00 13.06 34.47
CA ALA A 394 -16.36 12.56 35.79
C ALA A 394 -17.87 12.29 35.95
N GLY A 395 -18.71 13.15 35.35
CA GLY A 395 -20.16 13.01 35.36
C GLY A 395 -20.69 11.90 34.43
N MET A 396 -19.98 11.61 33.34
CA MET A 396 -20.36 10.54 32.39
C MET A 396 -20.05 9.14 32.90
N ILE A 397 -19.07 8.98 33.79
CA ILE A 397 -18.65 7.66 34.27
C ILE A 397 -19.71 7.08 35.22
N THR A 398 -20.32 5.98 34.78
CA THR A 398 -21.30 5.19 35.53
C THR A 398 -20.71 3.87 36.01
N THR A 399 -19.69 3.37 35.30
CA THR A 399 -19.09 2.06 35.52
C THR A 399 -17.60 2.20 35.80
N VAL A 400 -17.11 1.53 36.84
CA VAL A 400 -15.67 1.47 37.17
C VAL A 400 -15.23 0.02 37.20
N SER A 401 -14.20 -0.32 36.43
CA SER A 401 -13.66 -1.67 36.29
C SER A 401 -12.23 -1.72 36.79
N PHE A 402 -11.96 -2.64 37.71
CA PHE A 402 -10.63 -2.92 38.25
C PHE A 402 -10.14 -4.27 37.71
N THR A 403 -8.94 -4.28 37.14
CA THR A 403 -8.34 -5.49 36.55
C THR A 403 -6.87 -5.62 36.97
N PHE A 404 -6.44 -6.79 37.48
CA PHE A 404 -5.06 -7.02 37.94
C PHE A 404 -4.65 -6.08 39.09
N ILE A 405 -5.53 -5.88 40.07
CA ILE A 405 -5.31 -5.01 41.23
C ILE A 405 -5.83 -5.75 42.46
N GLU A 406 -4.99 -5.89 43.50
CA GLU A 406 -5.40 -6.52 44.75
C GLU A 406 -6.60 -5.78 45.36
N PHE A 407 -7.65 -6.51 45.74
CA PHE A 407 -8.87 -5.90 46.25
C PHE A 407 -8.63 -5.00 47.47
N ASP A 408 -7.72 -5.42 48.35
CA ASP A 408 -7.38 -4.66 49.56
C ASP A 408 -6.75 -3.30 49.22
N GLU A 409 -6.00 -3.18 48.12
CA GLU A 409 -5.50 -1.89 47.62
C GLU A 409 -6.65 -1.01 47.10
N ILE A 410 -7.63 -1.61 46.43
CA ILE A 410 -8.82 -0.90 45.94
C ILE A 410 -9.62 -0.33 47.12
N VAL A 411 -9.74 -1.06 48.23
CA VAL A 411 -10.47 -0.61 49.43
C VAL A 411 -10.00 0.76 49.91
N HIS A 412 -8.69 1.03 49.88
CA HIS A 412 -8.12 2.30 50.31
C HIS A 412 -8.57 3.51 49.47
N VAL A 413 -8.96 3.29 48.20
CA VAL A 413 -9.37 4.36 47.29
C VAL A 413 -10.88 4.45 47.07
N LEU A 414 -11.67 3.51 47.61
CA LEU A 414 -13.15 3.51 47.48
C LEU A 414 -13.81 4.83 47.90
N PRO A 415 -13.45 5.47 49.04
CA PRO A 415 -14.07 6.75 49.41
C PRO A 415 -13.76 7.87 48.41
N LYS A 416 -12.52 7.90 47.89
CA LYS A 416 -12.08 8.88 46.88
C LYS A 416 -12.82 8.67 45.55
N LEU A 417 -13.01 7.42 45.15
CA LEU A 417 -13.70 7.05 43.92
C LEU A 417 -15.08 7.70 43.84
N LYS A 418 -15.86 7.62 44.93
CA LYS A 418 -17.22 8.18 44.94
C LYS A 418 -17.24 9.72 44.94
N ILE A 419 -16.23 10.36 45.51
CA ILE A 419 -16.08 11.83 45.46
C ILE A 419 -15.78 12.29 44.03
N LYS A 420 -14.88 11.57 43.33
CA LYS A 420 -14.44 11.91 41.98
C LYS A 420 -15.48 11.54 40.91
N PHE A 421 -16.16 10.41 41.09
CA PHE A 421 -17.15 9.86 40.16
C PHE A 421 -18.48 9.63 40.89
N PRO A 422 -19.26 10.69 41.17
CA PRO A 422 -20.48 10.60 41.98
C PRO A 422 -21.56 9.73 41.33
N ASN A 423 -21.58 9.64 40.00
CA ASN A 423 -22.53 8.86 39.21
C ASN A 423 -22.11 7.41 39.00
N SER A 424 -21.00 6.96 39.59
CA SER A 424 -20.59 5.55 39.53
C SER A 424 -21.60 4.67 40.28
N LEU A 425 -22.30 3.80 39.56
CA LEU A 425 -23.32 2.89 40.06
C LEU A 425 -22.96 1.42 39.85
N HIS A 426 -22.01 1.14 38.94
CA HIS A 426 -21.57 -0.20 38.61
C HIS A 426 -20.07 -0.37 38.92
N LEU A 427 -19.73 -1.35 39.76
CA LEU A 427 -18.34 -1.78 39.96
C LEU A 427 -18.10 -3.16 39.35
N LYS A 428 -17.00 -3.27 38.59
CA LYS A 428 -16.50 -4.52 38.00
C LYS A 428 -15.15 -4.86 38.59
N PHE A 429 -14.97 -6.11 39.00
CA PHE A 429 -13.74 -6.63 39.58
C PHE A 429 -13.33 -7.89 38.82
N LYS A 430 -12.13 -7.90 38.24
CA LYS A 430 -11.57 -9.03 37.51
C LYS A 430 -10.12 -9.23 37.91
N GLU A 431 -9.71 -10.45 38.24
CA GLU A 431 -8.32 -10.68 38.70
C GLU A 431 -7.94 -9.72 39.83
N THR A 432 -8.76 -9.71 40.88
CA THR A 432 -8.58 -8.82 42.05
C THR A 432 -8.34 -9.57 43.35
N ASN A 433 -8.19 -10.89 43.28
CA ASN A 433 -7.89 -11.75 44.43
C ASN A 433 -8.90 -11.61 45.58
N LEU A 434 -10.19 -11.50 45.25
CA LEU A 434 -11.25 -11.58 46.24
C LEU A 434 -11.39 -13.03 46.72
N VAL A 435 -10.92 -13.32 47.93
CA VAL A 435 -10.87 -14.68 48.51
C VAL A 435 -11.98 -14.87 49.55
N MET A 436 -12.23 -13.87 50.40
CA MET A 436 -13.11 -14.00 51.56
C MET A 436 -14.39 -13.18 51.44
N LEU A 437 -15.52 -13.73 51.92
CA LEU A 437 -16.81 -13.01 51.96
C LEU A 437 -16.72 -11.68 52.72
N GLN A 438 -15.93 -11.63 53.79
CA GLN A 438 -15.80 -10.43 54.63
C GLN A 438 -15.20 -9.23 53.89
N GLN A 439 -14.44 -9.44 52.81
CA GLN A 439 -13.87 -8.35 52.01
C GLN A 439 -14.96 -7.47 51.40
N PHE A 440 -16.13 -8.03 51.07
CA PHE A 440 -17.28 -7.24 50.60
C PHE A 440 -17.79 -6.20 51.62
N ASN A 441 -17.46 -6.35 52.90
CA ASN A 441 -17.84 -5.37 53.92
C ASN A 441 -17.23 -4.00 53.64
N ALA A 442 -16.05 -3.96 53.00
CA ALA A 442 -15.41 -2.71 52.62
C ALA A 442 -16.25 -1.88 51.63
N LEU A 443 -17.06 -2.54 50.79
CA LEU A 443 -17.94 -1.86 49.84
C LEU A 443 -19.05 -1.06 50.54
N ALA A 444 -19.39 -1.37 51.80
CA ALA A 444 -20.37 -0.62 52.58
C ALA A 444 -19.95 0.83 52.86
N GLN A 445 -18.66 1.17 52.67
CA GLN A 445 -18.15 2.54 52.77
C GLN A 445 -18.65 3.44 51.63
N LEU A 446 -19.08 2.85 50.51
CA LEU A 446 -19.61 3.58 49.38
C LEU A 446 -21.05 4.03 49.66
N ARG A 447 -21.51 5.08 48.97
CA ARG A 447 -22.92 5.47 48.98
C ARG A 447 -23.54 5.04 47.67
N ARG A 448 -24.45 4.06 47.72
CA ARG A 448 -25.32 3.61 46.61
C ARG A 448 -24.54 3.01 45.42
N ILE A 449 -24.64 1.69 45.29
CA ILE A 449 -24.15 0.88 44.18
C ILE A 449 -25.30 0.00 43.69
N ASP A 450 -25.71 0.19 42.44
CA ASP A 450 -26.88 -0.49 41.88
C ASP A 450 -26.47 -1.83 41.23
N GLN A 451 -25.22 -1.92 40.75
CA GLN A 451 -24.72 -3.12 40.09
C GLN A 451 -23.31 -3.50 40.56
N LEU A 452 -23.12 -4.80 40.80
CA LEU A 452 -21.82 -5.39 41.11
C LEU A 452 -21.50 -6.50 40.12
N THR A 453 -20.26 -6.57 39.64
CA THR A 453 -19.80 -7.67 38.79
C THR A 453 -18.44 -8.15 39.25
N ILE A 454 -18.37 -9.40 39.67
CA ILE A 454 -17.16 -10.11 40.06
C ILE A 454 -16.92 -11.18 39.00
N ASP A 455 -15.86 -11.01 38.21
CA ASP A 455 -15.43 -12.02 37.24
C ASP A 455 -14.95 -13.27 37.98
N PRO A 456 -15.40 -14.49 37.61
CA PRO A 456 -14.91 -15.73 38.22
C PRO A 456 -13.39 -15.91 38.11
N GLN A 457 -12.74 -15.33 37.10
CA GLN A 457 -11.29 -15.38 36.92
C GLN A 457 -10.59 -14.49 37.97
N GLY A 458 -9.70 -15.13 38.74
CA GLY A 458 -8.89 -14.48 39.78
C GLY A 458 -9.65 -13.98 41.00
N ASN A 459 -10.88 -14.45 41.23
CA ASN A 459 -11.67 -14.14 42.42
C ASN A 459 -12.30 -15.42 43.00
N PRO A 460 -11.57 -16.17 43.85
CA PRO A 460 -12.04 -17.42 44.45
C PRO A 460 -13.37 -17.31 45.21
N VAL A 461 -13.72 -16.11 45.69
CA VAL A 461 -14.97 -15.85 46.41
C VAL A 461 -16.21 -16.28 45.61
N VAL A 462 -16.14 -16.23 44.28
CA VAL A 462 -17.25 -16.59 43.39
C VAL A 462 -17.58 -18.09 43.45
N ASN A 463 -16.63 -18.94 43.88
CA ASN A 463 -16.83 -20.38 44.05
C ASN A 463 -17.70 -20.72 45.27
N PHE A 464 -17.84 -19.81 46.24
CA PHE A 464 -18.71 -20.04 47.39
C PHE A 464 -20.18 -19.84 47.00
N THR A 465 -20.97 -20.90 46.96
CA THR A 465 -22.38 -20.85 46.52
C THR A 465 -23.23 -19.74 47.14
N LEU A 466 -22.92 -19.33 48.38
CA LEU A 466 -23.68 -18.33 49.13
C LEU A 466 -23.15 -16.89 48.99
N TRP A 467 -22.09 -16.64 48.22
CA TRP A 467 -21.45 -15.31 48.19
C TRP A 467 -22.40 -14.19 47.75
N LYS A 468 -23.26 -14.46 46.76
CA LYS A 468 -24.26 -13.49 46.28
C LYS A 468 -25.23 -13.11 47.40
N TYR A 469 -25.74 -14.10 48.12
CA TYR A 469 -26.65 -13.88 49.26
C TYR A 469 -25.95 -13.15 50.41
N TYR A 470 -24.68 -13.43 50.66
CA TYR A 470 -23.89 -12.68 51.65
C TYR A 470 -23.78 -11.20 51.27
N VAL A 471 -23.45 -10.89 50.00
CA VAL A 471 -23.38 -9.52 49.49
C VAL A 471 -24.73 -8.82 49.63
N LEU A 472 -25.82 -9.47 49.23
CA LEU A 472 -27.18 -8.92 49.34
C LEU A 472 -27.60 -8.65 50.79
N PHE A 473 -27.24 -9.54 51.72
CA PHE A 473 -27.49 -9.35 53.14
C PHE A 473 -26.67 -8.17 53.70
N ARG A 474 -25.36 -8.16 53.47
CA ARG A 474 -24.45 -7.15 54.04
C ARG A 474 -24.61 -5.77 53.43
N LEU A 475 -24.93 -5.70 52.14
CA LEU A 475 -25.13 -4.46 51.40
C LEU A 475 -26.61 -4.18 51.12
N SER A 476 -27.50 -4.67 51.99
CA SER A 476 -28.96 -4.53 51.85
C SER A 476 -29.42 -3.07 51.69
N HIS A 477 -28.71 -2.13 52.32
CA HIS A 477 -28.95 -0.69 52.23
C HIS A 477 -28.71 -0.11 50.82
N PHE A 478 -27.99 -0.80 49.93
CA PHE A 478 -27.79 -0.33 48.56
C PHE A 478 -28.94 -0.64 47.60
N SER A 479 -29.89 -1.51 47.97
CA SER A 479 -30.97 -1.95 47.06
C SER A 479 -30.44 -2.39 45.70
N MET A 480 -29.44 -3.28 45.71
CA MET A 480 -28.72 -3.73 44.53
C MET A 480 -29.68 -4.33 43.50
N GLN A 481 -29.58 -3.90 42.24
CA GLN A 481 -30.45 -4.33 41.15
C GLN A 481 -29.89 -5.52 40.40
N LYS A 482 -28.55 -5.57 40.20
CA LYS A 482 -27.90 -6.61 39.39
C LYS A 482 -26.59 -7.08 40.01
N ILE A 483 -26.40 -8.41 40.07
CA ILE A 483 -25.14 -9.06 40.44
C ILE A 483 -24.70 -9.97 39.29
N ASN A 484 -23.51 -9.77 38.75
CA ASN A 484 -22.96 -10.52 37.60
C ASN A 484 -23.95 -10.60 36.42
N GLY A 485 -24.68 -9.51 36.15
CA GLY A 485 -25.69 -9.43 35.10
C GLY A 485 -27.02 -10.12 35.40
N THR A 486 -27.15 -10.80 36.54
CA THR A 486 -28.43 -11.39 37.00
C THR A 486 -29.20 -10.36 37.82
N GLU A 487 -30.50 -10.22 37.56
CA GLU A 487 -31.38 -9.34 38.34
C GLU A 487 -31.60 -9.89 39.74
N VAL A 488 -31.51 -9.02 40.74
CA VAL A 488 -31.75 -9.35 42.14
C VAL A 488 -33.26 -9.30 42.39
N THR A 489 -33.84 -10.42 42.81
CA THR A 489 -35.28 -10.49 43.08
C THR A 489 -35.57 -10.29 44.57
N GLN A 490 -36.83 -9.96 44.89
CA GLN A 490 -37.29 -9.87 46.29
C GLN A 490 -37.12 -11.20 47.03
N ASN A 491 -37.23 -12.34 46.33
CA ASN A 491 -36.99 -13.66 46.91
C ASN A 491 -35.52 -13.86 47.30
N ASP A 492 -34.58 -13.32 46.52
CA ASP A 492 -33.15 -13.41 46.84
C ASP A 492 -32.81 -12.62 48.11
N MET A 493 -33.44 -11.45 48.29
CA MET A 493 -33.31 -10.65 49.51
C MET A 493 -33.87 -11.38 50.74
N ILE A 494 -35.04 -12.02 50.62
CA ILE A 494 -35.63 -12.81 51.70
C ILE A 494 -34.75 -14.02 52.05
N MET A 495 -34.19 -14.70 51.04
CA MET A 495 -33.28 -15.82 51.25
C MET A 495 -31.97 -15.39 51.91
N ALA A 496 -31.39 -14.25 51.48
CA ALA A 496 -30.21 -13.68 52.09
C ALA A 496 -30.42 -13.38 53.59
N GLU A 497 -31.55 -12.77 53.95
CA GLU A 497 -31.94 -12.48 55.34
C GLU A 497 -32.12 -13.75 56.16
N ARG A 498 -32.76 -14.79 55.60
CA ARG A 498 -32.94 -16.07 56.30
C ARG A 498 -31.62 -16.79 56.56
N LEU A 499 -30.71 -16.78 55.59
CA LEU A 499 -29.44 -17.49 55.67
C LEU A 499 -28.45 -16.82 56.62
N PHE A 500 -28.32 -15.49 56.56
CA PHE A 500 -27.30 -14.75 57.30
C PHE A 500 -27.84 -13.93 58.47
N GLY A 501 -29.13 -13.59 58.49
CA GLY A 501 -29.74 -12.81 59.58
C GLY A 501 -29.73 -13.54 60.93
N ILE A 502 -29.96 -14.86 60.92
CA ILE A 502 -29.88 -15.70 62.15
C ILE A 502 -28.43 -15.77 62.65
N LEU A 503 -27.46 -15.96 61.75
CA LEU A 503 -26.03 -15.97 62.08
C LEU A 503 -25.56 -14.62 62.63
N ALA A 504 -26.05 -13.51 62.08
CA ALA A 504 -25.76 -12.17 62.59
C ALA A 504 -26.36 -11.95 63.99
N HIS A 505 -27.60 -12.42 64.22
CA HIS A 505 -28.23 -12.37 65.53
C HIS A 505 -27.46 -13.18 66.57
N VAL A 506 -27.06 -14.41 66.24
CA VAL A 506 -26.26 -15.27 67.13
C VAL A 506 -24.87 -14.68 67.41
N ALA A 507 -24.19 -14.17 66.38
CA ALA A 507 -22.90 -13.49 66.55
C ALA A 507 -23.03 -12.23 67.42
N SER A 508 -24.14 -11.48 67.30
CA SER A 508 -24.41 -10.30 68.12
C SER A 508 -24.77 -10.63 69.58
N SER A 509 -25.38 -11.79 69.83
CA SER A 509 -25.76 -12.24 71.18
C SER A 509 -24.65 -12.96 71.94
N GLU A 510 -23.65 -13.51 71.24
CA GLU A 510 -22.48 -14.21 71.82
C GLU A 510 -21.24 -13.30 71.96
N LEU A 511 -21.30 -12.04 71.52
CA LEU A 511 -20.20 -11.09 71.66
C LEU A 511 -20.06 -10.64 73.12
N PRO A 512 -18.90 -10.84 73.78
CA PRO A 512 -18.69 -10.39 75.15
C PRO A 512 -18.82 -8.86 75.23
N GLN A 513 -19.62 -8.38 76.20
CA GLN A 513 -20.10 -6.99 76.34
C GLN A 513 -19.03 -5.90 76.20
N TYR A 514 -17.76 -6.19 76.48
CA TYR A 514 -16.67 -5.21 76.35
C TYR A 514 -16.34 -4.82 74.89
N ARG A 515 -16.67 -5.65 73.88
CA ARG A 515 -16.51 -5.27 72.45
C ARG A 515 -17.71 -4.51 71.89
N LEU A 516 -18.89 -4.67 72.48
CA LEU A 516 -20.10 -3.92 72.12
C LEU A 516 -19.97 -2.43 72.47
N ILE A 517 -19.34 -2.12 73.61
CA ILE A 517 -19.09 -0.75 74.06
C ILE A 517 -18.08 -0.01 73.16
N SER A 518 -17.12 -0.72 72.56
CA SER A 518 -16.15 -0.11 71.61
C SER A 518 -16.76 0.21 70.23
N ILE A 519 -17.88 -0.42 69.86
CA ILE A 519 -18.53 -0.23 68.54
C ILE A 519 -19.66 0.81 68.63
N LEU A 520 -20.33 0.91 69.78
CA LEU A 520 -21.42 1.86 70.03
C LEU A 520 -20.93 3.11 70.76
N GLY A 521 -19.79 3.67 70.34
CA GLY A 521 -19.10 4.80 70.97
C GLY A 521 -20.01 5.75 71.74
N ASP A 522 -19.66 5.95 73.01
CA ASP A 522 -20.41 6.72 74.01
C ASP A 522 -21.15 7.92 73.41
N ALA A 523 -22.46 7.96 73.70
CA ALA A 523 -23.38 9.06 73.37
C ALA A 523 -22.98 10.37 74.07
#